data_AF-A0A9E2IKJ7-F1
#
_entry.id   AF-A0A9E2IKJ7-F1
#
_cell.length_a   1.000
_cell.length_b   1.000
_cell.length_c   1.000
_cell.angle_alpha   90.00
_cell.angle_beta   90.00
_cell.angle_gamma   90.00
#
_symmetry.space_group_name_H-M   'P 1'
#
loop_
_entity.id
_entity.type
_entity.pdbx_description
1 polymer ?
#
loop_
_entity_poly.entity_id
_entity_poly.type
_entity_poly.pdbx_seq_one_letter_code
_entity_poly.pdbx_strand_id
1 'polypeptide(L)' 'MKIALISDIHANLPALSAVLADIKRRKIGVIWNLGDSVGYGPFPRETLALLMRLGLRSIRGNYDDKVLLFPRKARIWKKT' A
#
# COMPACT_ATOMS: atom_id res chain seq x y z
N MET A 1 -14.90 12.55 -15.72
CA MET A 1 -14.36 12.32 -14.36
C MET A 1 -13.08 11.50 -14.48
N LYS A 2 -11.99 11.84 -13.79
CA LYS A 2 -10.72 11.08 -13.81
C LYS A 2 -10.48 10.44 -12.44
N ILE A 3 -10.06 9.19 -12.43
CA ILE A 3 -9.68 8.43 -11.24
C ILE A 3 -8.23 7.98 -11.43
N ALA A 4 -7.38 8.16 -10.43
CA ALA A 4 -6.05 7.57 -10.39
C ALA A 4 -6.11 6.24 -9.65
N LEU A 5 -5.67 5.17 -10.32
CA LEU A 5 -5.50 3.86 -9.69
C LEU A 5 -4.01 3.69 -9.38
N ILE A 6 -3.71 3.36 -8.12
CA ILE A 6 -2.37 2.98 -7.66
C ILE A 6 -2.41 1.56 -7.12
N SER A 7 -1.31 0.83 -7.20
CA SER A 7 -1.20 -0.56 -6.75
C SER A 7 0.26 -0.91 -6.46
N ASP A 8 0.50 -2.04 -5.80
CA ASP A 8 1.80 -2.71 -5.68
C ASP A 8 2.90 -1.75 -5.19
N ILE A 9 2.55 -0.91 -4.20
CA ILE A 9 3.47 0.09 -3.67
C ILE A 9 4.65 -0.58 -2.97
N HIS A 10 4.41 -1.74 -2.34
CA HIS A 10 5.44 -2.54 -1.66
C HIS A 10 6.38 -1.71 -0.79
N ALA A 11 5.81 -0.87 0.08
CA ALA A 11 6.55 -0.01 1.00
C ALA A 11 7.59 0.93 0.32
N ASN A 12 7.44 1.22 -0.97
CA ASN A 12 8.27 2.16 -1.71
C ASN A 12 7.75 3.59 -1.55
N LEU A 13 8.02 4.19 -0.39
CA LEU A 13 7.60 5.55 -0.06
C LEU A 13 8.08 6.62 -1.06
N PRO A 14 9.34 6.61 -1.55
CA PRO A 14 9.78 7.59 -2.55
C PRO A 14 8.97 7.51 -3.85
N ALA A 15 8.70 6.30 -4.36
CA ALA A 15 7.90 6.12 -5.57
C ALA A 15 6.45 6.57 -5.36
N LEU A 16 5.82 6.18 -4.24
CA LEU A 16 4.47 6.63 -3.88
C LEU A 16 4.40 8.16 -3.83
N SER A 17 5.38 8.82 -3.22
CA SER A 17 5.43 10.29 -3.12
C SER A 17 5.52 10.95 -4.49
N ALA A 18 6.34 10.41 -5.40
CA ALA A 18 6.46 10.92 -6.77
C ALA A 18 5.15 10.75 -7.56
N VAL A 19 4.49 9.60 -7.44
CA VAL A 19 3.21 9.32 -8.09
C VAL A 19 2.11 10.26 -7.57
N LEU A 20 2.00 10.45 -6.25
CA LEU A 20 1.04 11.37 -5.66
C LEU A 20 1.26 12.83 -6.12
N ALA A 21 2.52 13.24 -6.28
CA ALA A 21 2.85 14.56 -6.83
C ALA A 21 2.39 14.71 -8.29
N ASP A 22 2.57 13.68 -9.14
CA ASP A 22 2.05 13.67 -10.51
C ASP A 22 0.52 13.71 -10.55
N ILE A 23 -0.14 12.89 -9.74
CA ILE A 23 -1.61 12.88 -9.62
C ILE A 23 -2.13 14.27 -9.24
N LYS A 24 -1.49 14.93 -8.26
CA LYS A 24 -1.81 16.31 -7.84
C LYS A 24 -1.64 17.30 -8.99
N ARG A 25 -0.51 17.23 -9.71
CA ARG A 25 -0.24 18.09 -10.89
C ARG A 25 -1.30 17.93 -11.98
N ARG A 26 -1.79 16.70 -12.19
CA ARG A 26 -2.86 16.38 -13.15
C ARG A 26 -4.26 16.77 -12.66
N LYS A 27 -4.38 17.34 -11.46
CA LYS A 27 -5.65 17.75 -10.83
C LYS A 27 -6.66 16.59 -10.73
N ILE A 28 -6.19 15.38 -10.43
CA ILE A 28 -7.05 14.21 -10.23
C ILE A 28 -7.46 14.15 -8.76
N GLY A 29 -8.75 14.35 -8.48
CA GLY A 29 -9.28 14.41 -7.11
C GLY A 29 -9.67 13.06 -6.50
N VAL A 30 -9.77 12.00 -7.30
CA VAL A 30 -10.14 10.65 -6.83
C VAL A 30 -8.96 9.70 -7.03
N ILE A 31 -8.52 9.05 -5.96
CA ILE A 31 -7.43 8.08 -5.96
C ILE A 31 -7.90 6.82 -5.26
N TRP A 32 -7.76 5.67 -5.91
CA TRP A 32 -8.02 4.36 -5.32
C TRP A 32 -6.74 3.51 -5.31
N ASN A 33 -6.58 2.72 -4.25
CA ASN A 33 -5.45 1.83 -4.04
C ASN A 33 -5.90 0.37 -4.20
N LEU A 34 -5.23 -0.36 -5.08
CA LEU A 34 -5.58 -1.74 -5.43
C LEU A 34 -4.87 -2.79 -4.55
N GLY A 35 -4.12 -2.37 -3.53
CA GLY A 35 -3.50 -3.24 -2.53
C GLY A 35 -2.01 -3.41 -2.72
N ASP A 36 -1.43 -4.40 -2.03
CA ASP A 36 0.00 -4.68 -2.01
C ASP A 36 0.82 -3.45 -1.60
N SER A 37 0.33 -2.78 -0.56
CA SER A 37 0.90 -1.54 -0.06
C SER A 37 2.15 -1.76 0.78
N VAL A 38 2.28 -2.96 1.36
CA VAL A 38 3.43 -3.38 2.17
C VAL A 38 4.17 -4.57 1.58
N GLY A 39 5.27 -4.96 2.23
CA GLY A 39 6.18 -6.00 1.77
C GLY A 39 7.32 -5.45 0.92
N TYR A 40 8.46 -6.15 0.91
CA TYR A 40 9.71 -5.84 0.20
C TYR A 40 10.41 -4.52 0.53
N GLY A 41 9.74 -3.38 0.39
CA GLY A 41 10.35 -2.07 0.56
C GLY A 41 10.64 -1.71 2.02
N PRO A 42 11.54 -0.74 2.26
CA PRO A 42 12.05 -0.44 3.58
C PRO A 42 11.14 0.46 4.44
N PHE A 43 10.06 1.03 3.88
CA PHE A 43 9.23 2.04 4.55
C PHE A 43 7.75 1.63 4.75
N PRO A 44 7.45 0.42 5.29
CA PRO A 44 6.07 -0.06 5.37
C PRO A 44 5.19 0.78 6.29
N ARG A 45 5.75 1.30 7.39
CA ARG A 45 5.01 2.13 8.36
C ARG A 45 4.62 3.47 7.75
N GLU A 46 5.57 4.12 7.11
CA GLU A 46 5.43 5.44 6.50
C GLU A 46 4.46 5.38 5.31
N THR A 47 4.58 4.34 4.48
CA THR A 47 3.65 4.10 3.37
C THR A 47 2.21 3.95 3.89
N LEU A 48 1.98 3.09 4.90
CA LEU A 48 0.63 2.93 5.47
C LEU A 48 0.12 4.22 6.12
N ALA A 49 0.95 4.92 6.89
CA ALA A 49 0.58 6.18 7.52
C ALA A 49 0.16 7.24 6.49
N LEU A 50 0.87 7.31 5.36
CA LEU A 50 0.55 8.21 4.26
C LEU A 50 -0.78 7.84 3.59
N LEU A 51 -0.99 6.56 3.27
CA LEU A 51 -2.24 6.08 2.66
C LEU A 51 -3.46 6.32 3.56
N MET A 52 -3.30 6.08 4.87
CA MET A 52 -4.33 6.34 5.89
C MET A 52 -4.63 7.83 6.03
N ARG A 53 -3.61 8.68 6.10
CA ARG A 53 -3.77 10.14 6.19
C ARG A 53 -4.51 10.72 4.99
N LEU A 54 -4.29 10.15 3.81
CA LEU A 54 -4.98 10.55 2.58
C LEU A 54 -6.41 10.00 2.48
N GLY A 55 -6.82 9.08 3.37
CA GLY A 55 -8.16 8.49 3.36
C GLY A 55 -8.46 7.71 2.08
N LEU A 56 -7.45 7.11 1.45
CA LEU A 56 -7.64 6.44 0.15
C LEU A 56 -8.51 5.19 0.29
N ARG A 57 -9.49 5.05 -0.62
CA ARG A 57 -10.24 3.80 -0.73
C ARG A 57 -9.30 2.71 -1.23
N SER A 58 -9.13 1.67 -0.42
CA SER A 58 -8.14 0.62 -0.64
C SER A 58 -8.78 -0.77 -0.56
N ILE A 59 -8.35 -1.69 -1.43
CA ILE A 59 -8.56 -3.13 -1.23
C ILE A 59 -7.29 -3.78 -0.68
N ARG A 60 -7.41 -5.00 -0.16
CA ARG A 60 -6.26 -5.78 0.33
C ARG A 60 -5.68 -6.59 -0.82
N GLY A 61 -4.37 -6.49 -0.99
CA GLY A 61 -3.61 -7.36 -1.88
C GLY A 61 -3.11 -8.61 -1.16
N ASN A 62 -2.47 -9.52 -1.91
CA ASN A 62 -1.98 -10.79 -1.36
C ASN A 62 -0.79 -10.59 -0.42
N TYR A 63 0.03 -9.55 -0.60
CA TYR A 63 1.13 -9.21 0.30
C TYR A 63 0.65 -8.59 1.60
N ASP A 64 -0.39 -7.75 1.53
CA ASP A 64 -1.05 -7.23 2.73
C ASP A 64 -1.58 -8.39 3.58
N ASP A 65 -2.22 -9.38 2.93
CA ASP A 65 -2.69 -10.60 3.58
C ASP A 65 -1.57 -11.44 4.19
N LYS A 66 -0.44 -11.60 3.50
CA LYS A 66 0.73 -12.33 4.04
C LYS A 66 1.24 -11.68 5.33
N VAL A 67 1.31 -10.34 5.38
CA VAL A 67 1.75 -9.60 6.58
C VAL A 67 0.74 -9.76 7.71
N LEU A 68 -0.55 -9.58 7.44
CA LEU A 68 -1.61 -9.70 8.45
C LEU A 68 -1.76 -11.12 9.01
N LEU A 69 -1.53 -12.14 8.17
CA LEU A 69 -1.62 -13.55 8.56
C LEU A 69 -0.30 -14.09 9.14
N PHE A 70 0.77 -13.31 9.17
CA PHE A 70 2.08 -13.74 9.63
C PHE A 70 2.04 -14.36 11.05
N PRO A 71 1.35 -13.79 12.06
CA PRO A 71 1.29 -14.40 13.39
C PRO A 71 0.67 -15.81 13.39
N ARG A 72 -0.31 -16.06 12.53
CA ARG A 72 -0.93 -17.39 12.38
C ARG A 72 0.03 -18.38 11.70
N LYS A 73 0.73 -17.95 10.64
CA LYS A 73 1.69 -18.78 9.91
C LYS A 73 2.93 -19.11 10.72
N ALA A 74 3.45 -18.14 11.49
CA ALA A 74 4.60 -18.34 12.37
C ALA A 74 4.35 -19.47 13.39
N ARG A 75 3.11 -19.65 13.86
CA ARG A 75 2.74 -20.74 14.77
C ARG A 75 2.77 -22.13 14.10
N ILE A 76 2.52 -22.19 12.79
CA ILE A 76 2.58 -23.44 12.01
C ILE A 76 4.04 -23.80 11.77
N TRP A 77 4.88 -22.83 11.41
CA TRP A 77 6.30 -23.06 11.11
C TRP A 77 7.15 -23.42 12.33
N LYS A 78 6.71 -23.07 13.55
CA LYS A 78 7.38 -23.49 14.79
C LYS A 78 7.11 -24.95 15.19
N LYS A 79 6.19 -25.65 14.51
CA LYS A 79 5.83 -27.05 14.83
C LYS A 79 6.51 -28.08 13.93
N THR A 80 7.33 -27.63 12.99
CA THR A 80 8.14 -28.46 12.09
C THR A 80 9.60 -28.32 12.48
#